data_AF-A0A815IER5-F1
#
_entry.id   AF-A0A815IER5-F1
#
_cell.length_a   1.000
_cell.length_b   1.000
_cell.length_c   1.000
_cell.angle_alpha   90.00
_cell.angle_beta   90.00
_cell.angle_gamma   90.00
#
_symmetry.space_group_name_H-M   'P 1'
#
loop_
_entity.id
_entity.type
_entity.pdbx_description
1 polymer ?
#
loop_
_entity_poly.entity_id
_entity_poly.type
_entity_poly.pdbx_seq_one_letter_code
_entity_poly.pdbx_strand_id
1 'polypeptide(L)'
;MNFDQIQLSDNALTDYLKGDTRKKALVLITDLKTIENRQCDEGNSVHYRITIADATSTCSSCILNTDLNHLVESALIKANTLIYIKDIALDMVDDNT
;
A
#
# COMPACT_ATOMS: atom_id res chain seq x y z
N MET A 1 -23.68 11.43 6.81
CA MET A 1 -22.91 10.93 5.64
C MET A 1 -23.62 9.68 5.15
N ASN A 2 -24.03 9.66 3.88
CA ASN A 2 -24.66 8.49 3.28
C ASN A 2 -23.54 7.56 2.80
N PHE A 3 -23.39 6.38 3.40
CA PHE A 3 -22.30 5.43 3.09
C PHE A 3 -22.61 4.53 1.90
N ASP A 4 -23.78 4.71 1.27
CA ASP A 4 -24.31 3.79 0.25
C ASP A 4 -23.50 3.72 -1.06
N GLN A 5 -22.50 4.58 -1.27
CA GLN A 5 -21.61 4.52 -2.43
C GLN A 5 -20.19 5.00 -2.09
N ILE A 6 -19.49 4.30 -1.18
CA ILE A 6 -18.02 4.42 -1.21
C ILE A 6 -17.52 3.61 -2.42
N GLN A 7 -17.10 4.32 -3.47
CA GLN A 7 -16.52 3.72 -4.67
C GLN A 7 -15.00 3.79 -4.61
N LEU A 8 -14.33 2.66 -4.82
CA LEU A 8 -12.89 2.62 -5.02
C LEU A 8 -12.52 3.38 -6.30
N SER A 9 -11.30 3.89 -6.37
CA SER A 9 -10.86 4.58 -7.59
C SER A 9 -10.70 3.60 -8.75
N ASP A 10 -11.21 3.95 -9.92
CA ASP A 10 -11.07 3.12 -11.11
C ASP A 10 -9.64 3.24 -11.70
N ASN A 11 -9.03 2.09 -12.00
CA ASN A 11 -7.73 1.95 -12.69
C ASN A 11 -6.54 2.68 -12.04
N ALA A 12 -6.64 3.03 -10.76
CA ALA A 12 -5.58 3.74 -10.05
C ALA A 12 -4.25 2.97 -10.05
N LEU A 13 -4.28 1.66 -9.82
CA LEU A 13 -3.06 0.84 -9.78
C LEU A 13 -2.40 0.75 -11.15
N THR A 14 -3.21 0.65 -12.22
CA THR A 14 -2.70 0.67 -13.60
C THR A 14 -2.03 2.00 -13.92
N ASP A 15 -2.60 3.12 -13.47
CA ASP A 15 -2.03 4.45 -13.71
C ASP A 15 -0.74 4.65 -12.93
N TYR A 16 -0.66 4.15 -11.69
CA TYR A 16 0.59 4.11 -10.93
C TYR A 16 1.66 3.32 -11.67
N LEU A 17 1.38 2.11 -12.15
CA LEU A 17 2.36 1.30 -12.88
C LEU A 17 2.83 1.95 -14.20
N LYS A 18 2.04 2.87 -14.77
CA LYS A 18 2.43 3.69 -15.93
C LYS A 18 3.23 4.94 -15.57
N GLY A 19 3.45 5.19 -14.28
CA GLY A 19 4.25 6.31 -13.76
C GLY A 19 3.45 7.53 -13.31
N ASP A 20 2.11 7.49 -13.27
CA ASP A 20 1.31 8.60 -12.74
C ASP A 20 1.21 8.56 -11.20
N THR A 21 2.33 8.84 -10.53
CA THR A 21 2.41 8.84 -9.05
C THR A 21 1.70 10.01 -8.39
N ARG A 22 1.22 11.00 -9.16
CA ARG A 22 0.49 12.17 -8.61
C ARG A 22 -1.00 11.90 -8.44
N LYS A 23 -1.51 10.84 -9.07
CA LYS A 23 -2.91 10.43 -8.93
C LYS A 23 -3.18 10.06 -7.48
N LYS A 24 -4.25 10.63 -6.91
CA LYS A 24 -4.70 10.25 -5.58
C LYS A 24 -5.86 9.28 -5.71
N ALA A 25 -5.82 8.18 -4.95
CA ALA A 25 -6.75 7.08 -5.13
C ALA A 25 -7.28 6.57 -3.79
N LEU A 26 -8.58 6.29 -3.74
CA LEU A 26 -9.22 5.53 -2.68
C LEU A 26 -9.10 4.04 -3.02
N VAL A 27 -8.41 3.28 -2.17
CA VAL A 27 -8.15 1.84 -2.35
C VAL A 27 -8.52 1.09 -1.06
N LEU A 28 -8.76 -0.21 -1.19
CA LEU A 28 -8.97 -1.12 -0.08
C LEU A 28 -7.69 -1.89 0.23
N ILE A 29 -7.27 -1.92 1.49
CA ILE A 29 -6.23 -2.86 1.94
C ILE A 29 -6.89 -4.23 2.08
N THR A 30 -6.45 -5.21 1.28
CA THR A 30 -6.99 -6.57 1.29
C THR A 30 -6.15 -7.53 2.15
N ASP A 31 -4.86 -7.23 2.33
CA ASP A 31 -3.95 -8.03 3.16
C ASP A 31 -2.84 -7.14 3.75
N LEU A 32 -2.30 -7.56 4.90
CA LEU A 32 -1.18 -6.91 5.57
C LEU A 32 -0.27 -7.96 6.20
N LYS A 33 1.01 -7.91 5.87
CA LYS A 33 2.02 -8.86 6.36
C LYS A 33 3.27 -8.14 6.82
N THR A 34 3.82 -8.58 7.94
CA THR A 34 5.16 -8.19 8.37
C THR A 34 6.20 -8.83 7.47
N ILE A 35 7.17 -8.05 7.02
CA ILE A 35 8.37 -8.55 6.33
C ILE A 35 9.43 -8.80 7.40
N GLU A 36 9.72 -10.08 7.69
CA GLU A 36 10.81 -10.44 8.59
C GLU A 36 12.15 -10.15 7.91
N ASN A 37 12.82 -9.09 8.33
CA ASN A 37 14.17 -8.79 7.85
C ASN A 37 15.18 -9.56 8.70
N ARG A 38 15.72 -10.67 8.17
CA ARG A 38 16.78 -11.46 8.86
C ARG A 38 18.18 -10.84 8.75
N GLN A 39 18.38 -9.79 7.95
CA GLN A 39 19.72 -9.31 7.58
C GLN A 39 19.87 -7.79 7.36
N CYS A 40 18.99 -6.95 7.91
CA CYS A 40 19.23 -5.50 7.89
C CYS A 40 19.57 -5.02 9.31
N ASP A 41 20.87 -5.10 9.60
CA ASP A 41 21.54 -4.40 10.68
C ASP A 41 21.33 -2.87 10.56
N GLU A 42 21.35 -2.20 11.71
CA GLU A 42 21.32 -0.74 11.92
C GLU A 42 19.97 -0.02 11.73
N GLY A 43 18.89 -0.60 12.26
CA GLY A 43 17.64 0.11 12.50
C GLY A 43 16.47 -0.85 12.54
N ASN A 44 16.02 -1.23 13.74
CA ASN A 44 14.95 -2.21 14.00
C ASN A 44 13.54 -1.78 13.52
N SER A 45 13.44 -1.08 12.39
CA SER A 45 12.15 -0.67 11.83
C SER A 45 11.50 -1.88 11.16
N VAL A 46 10.36 -2.30 11.70
CA VAL A 46 9.51 -3.34 11.10
C VAL A 46 9.05 -2.85 9.72
N HIS A 47 9.11 -3.68 8.69
CA HIS A 47 8.54 -3.35 7.39
C HIS A 47 7.23 -4.10 7.18
N TYR A 48 6.23 -3.42 6.64
CA TYR A 48 4.94 -4.02 6.31
C TYR A 48 4.72 -4.04 4.81
N ARG A 49 4.40 -5.23 4.29
CA ARG A 49 3.83 -5.40 2.95
C ARG A 49 2.32 -5.31 3.05
N ILE A 50 1.71 -4.48 2.22
CA ILE A 50 0.27 -4.39 2.10
C ILE A 50 -0.16 -4.87 0.71
N THR A 51 -1.30 -5.54 0.64
CA THR A 51 -1.99 -5.75 -0.62
C THR A 51 -3.11 -4.73 -0.69
N ILE A 52 -3.17 -3.98 -1.79
CA ILE A 52 -4.20 -2.97 -2.04
C ILE A 52 -5.02 -3.34 -3.28
N ALA A 53 -6.30 -3.04 -3.25
CA ALA A 53 -7.22 -3.21 -4.37
C ALA A 53 -7.86 -1.87 -4.71
N ASP A 54 -7.86 -1.54 -6.00
CA ASP A 54 -8.70 -0.48 -6.54
C ASP A 54 -10.00 -1.11 -7.09
N ALA A 55 -10.81 -0.38 -7.86
CA ALA A 55 -12.06 -0.94 -8.37
C ALA A 55 -11.89 -2.06 -9.41
N THR A 56 -10.71 -2.19 -10.03
CA THR A 56 -10.51 -3.06 -11.21
C THR A 56 -9.38 -4.08 -11.03
N SER A 57 -8.50 -3.89 -10.05
CA SER A 57 -7.26 -4.64 -9.91
C SER A 57 -6.75 -4.68 -8.46
N THR A 58 -5.80 -5.58 -8.21
CA THR A 58 -5.14 -5.78 -6.92
C THR A 58 -3.62 -5.76 -7.11
N CYS A 59 -2.89 -5.12 -6.20
CA CYS A 59 -1.43 -5.09 -6.15
C CYS A 59 -0.92 -5.58 -4.80
N SER A 60 -0.10 -6.64 -4.80
CA SER A 60 0.45 -7.29 -3.60
C SER A 60 1.90 -6.93 -3.30
N SER A 61 2.55 -6.13 -4.14
CA SER A 61 3.95 -5.72 -4.00
C SER A 61 4.13 -4.37 -3.30
N CYS A 62 3.08 -3.81 -2.70
CA CYS A 62 3.17 -2.51 -2.03
C CYS A 62 3.85 -2.64 -0.65
N ILE A 63 4.81 -1.75 -0.39
CA ILE A 63 5.50 -1.64 0.90
C ILE A 63 5.06 -0.34 1.57
N LEU A 64 4.68 -0.42 2.85
CA LEU A 64 4.37 0.75 3.65
C LEU A 64 5.66 1.43 4.10
N ASN A 65 5.74 2.76 3.96
CA ASN A 65 6.84 3.54 4.51
C ASN A 65 6.88 3.38 6.05
N THR A 66 8.06 3.18 6.62
CA THR A 66 8.28 2.93 8.06
C THR A 66 7.77 4.07 8.95
N ASP A 67 7.71 5.30 8.43
CA ASP A 67 7.11 6.43 9.15
C ASP A 67 5.63 6.22 9.47
N LEU A 68 4.95 5.35 8.72
CA LEU A 68 3.53 5.01 8.89
C LEU A 68 3.31 3.75 9.72
N ASN A 69 4.36 3.10 10.24
CA ASN A 69 4.25 1.86 11.03
C ASN A 69 3.32 2.00 12.25
N HIS A 70 3.38 3.16 12.92
CA HIS A 70 2.53 3.46 14.07
C HIS A 70 1.03 3.32 13.76
N LEU A 71 0.61 3.50 12.50
CA LEU A 71 -0.78 3.31 12.07
C LEU A 71 -1.17 1.83 12.02
N VAL A 72 -0.23 0.95 11.67
CA VAL A 72 -0.43 -0.51 11.70
C VAL A 72 -0.44 -1.00 13.14
N GLU A 73 0.53 -0.57 13.95
CA GLU A 73 0.65 -0.91 15.37
C GLU A 73 -0.58 -0.46 16.17
N SER A 74 -1.16 0.69 15.82
CA SER A 74 -2.40 1.20 16.43
C SER A 74 -3.68 0.61 15.81
N ALA A 75 -3.57 -0.38 14.91
CA ALA A 75 -4.67 -1.03 14.18
C ALA A 75 -5.58 -0.08 13.37
N LEU A 76 -5.08 1.12 13.04
CA LEU A 76 -5.72 2.08 12.14
C LEU A 76 -5.57 1.66 10.67
N ILE A 77 -4.48 0.97 10.35
CA ILE A 77 -4.24 0.32 9.07
C ILE A 77 -4.22 -1.20 9.29
N LYS A 78 -5.16 -1.90 8.67
CA LYS A 78 -5.28 -3.37 8.66
C LYS A 78 -6.03 -3.85 7.43
N ALA A 79 -6.11 -5.17 7.20
CA ALA A 79 -6.99 -5.72 6.18
C ALA A 79 -8.44 -5.21 6.34
N ASN A 80 -9.11 -4.99 5.22
CA ASN A 80 -10.43 -4.35 5.08
C ASN A 80 -10.48 -2.84 5.42
N THR A 81 -9.34 -2.17 5.52
CA THR A 81 -9.29 -0.70 5.70
C THR A 81 -9.29 0.01 4.36
N LEU A 82 -10.14 1.03 4.20
CA LEU A 82 -10.10 1.94 3.06
C LEU A 82 -9.09 3.05 3.32
N ILE A 83 -8.17 3.26 2.39
CA ILE A 83 -7.14 4.31 2.48
C ILE A 83 -7.13 5.19 1.25
N TYR A 84 -6.75 6.45 1.44
CA TYR A 84 -6.52 7.38 0.35
C TYR A 84 -5.02 7.56 0.14
N ILE A 85 -4.51 7.10 -1.00
CA ILE A 85 -3.09 7.23 -1.36
C ILE A 85 -2.84 8.69 -1.74
N LYS A 86 -1.95 9.34 -0.98
CA LYS A 86 -1.53 10.73 -1.24
C LYS A 86 -0.22 10.82 -2.01
N ASP A 87 0.68 9.87 -1.76
CA ASP A 87 2.01 9.81 -2.34
C ASP A 87 2.40 8.33 -2.50
N ILE A 88 3.12 8.03 -3.57
CA ILE A 88 3.64 6.70 -3.89
C ILE A 88 4.95 6.83 -4.67
N ALA A 89 5.96 6.07 -4.25
CA ALA A 89 7.18 5.88 -5.01
C ALA A 89 7.13 4.52 -5.72
N LEU A 90 7.61 4.47 -6.95
CA LEU A 90 7.76 3.24 -7.72
C LEU A 90 9.23 2.89 -7.75
N ASP A 91 9.54 1.67 -7.32
CA ASP A 91 10.87 1.10 -7.44
C ASP A 91 10.79 -0.14 -8.34
N MET A 92 11.68 -0.22 -9.32
CA MET A 92 11.75 -1.34 -10.25
C MET A 92 12.84 -2.28 -9.76
N VAL A 93 12.44 -3.48 -9.36
CA VAL A 93 13.40 -4.53 -9.03
C VAL A 93 13.83 -5.17 -10.34
N ASP A 94 15.09 -4.98 -10.72
CA ASP A 94 15.68 -5.67 -11.86
C ASP A 94 15.85 -7.17 -11.52
N ASP A 95 15.44 -8.06 -12.43
CA ASP A 95 15.53 -9.53 -12.30
C ASP A 95 16.99 -10.09 -12.32
N ASN A 96 18.01 -9.25 -12.08
CA ASN A 96 19.43 -9.62 -12.18
C ASN A 96 20.07 -10.06 -10.84
N THR A 97 19.30 -10.67 -9.92
CA THR A 97 19.82 -11.24 -8.67
C THR A 97 19.38 -12.67 -8.44
#